data_AF-A0A966F9Q8-F1
#
_entry.id   AF-A0A966F9Q8-F1
#
_cell.length_a   1.000
_cell.length_b   1.000
_cell.length_c   1.000
_cell.angle_alpha   90.00
_cell.angle_beta   90.00
_cell.angle_gamma   90.00
#
_symmetry.space_group_name_H-M   'P 1'
#
loop_
_entity.id
_entity.type
_entity.pdbx_description
1 polymer ?
#
loop_
_entity_poly.entity_id
_entity_poly.type
_entity_poly.pdbx_seq_one_letter_code
_entity_poly.pdbx_strand_id
1 'polypeptide(L)'
;KGLSENIRVRSLIGRFLEHSRIFYFHRDGKEDVYLASADWMDRNFFRRIETCFPILDKKLKKRVLDEGLKINLQDNMQAWEMDLNGFWHRKRSARGKPVSAQAALLALLASTPPQEQ
;
A
#
# COMPACT_ATOMS: atom_id res chain seq x y z
N LYS A 1 -7.45 12.83 21.78
CA LYS A 1 -6.34 12.01 22.32
C LYS A 1 -6.86 10.65 22.70
N GLY A 2 -6.10 9.58 22.49
CA GLY A 2 -6.47 8.19 22.82
C GLY A 2 -7.25 7.41 21.75
N LEU A 3 -7.47 7.97 20.55
CA LEU A 3 -8.19 7.27 19.46
C LEU A 3 -7.27 6.89 18.29
N SER A 4 -6.59 7.88 17.69
CA SER A 4 -5.89 7.73 16.41
C SER A 4 -4.47 8.31 16.37
N GLU A 5 -3.83 8.51 17.53
CA GLU A 5 -2.50 9.15 17.63
C GLU A 5 -1.39 8.39 16.89
N ASN A 6 -1.54 7.06 16.79
CA ASN A 6 -0.62 6.18 16.08
C ASN A 6 -1.11 5.83 14.67
N ILE A 7 -2.23 6.40 14.22
CA ILE A 7 -2.80 6.14 12.90
C ILE A 7 -2.34 7.25 11.96
N ARG A 8 -1.72 6.87 10.85
CA ARG A 8 -1.39 7.79 9.76
C ARG A 8 -2.19 7.42 8.53
N VAL A 9 -2.88 8.40 7.96
CA VAL A 9 -3.65 8.22 6.73
C VAL A 9 -2.89 8.84 5.57
N ARG A 10 -2.67 8.05 4.52
CA ARG A 10 -1.97 8.47 3.31
C ARG A 10 -2.84 8.15 2.09
N SER A 11 -2.78 8.99 1.08
CA SER A 11 -3.37 8.75 -0.24
C SER A 11 -2.32 8.97 -1.32
N LEU A 12 -2.23 8.06 -2.29
CA LEU A 12 -1.35 8.22 -3.44
C LEU A 12 -2.22 8.49 -4.65
N ILE A 13 -2.03 9.65 -5.28
CA ILE A 13 -2.81 10.08 -6.43
C ILE A 13 -1.85 10.29 -7.60
N GLY A 14 -1.90 9.37 -8.57
CA GLY A 14 -1.00 9.35 -9.72
C GLY A 14 -1.73 8.99 -11.00
N ARG A 15 -0.96 8.50 -11.98
CA ARG A 15 -1.49 8.08 -13.29
C ARG A 15 -2.30 6.79 -13.18
N PHE A 16 -1.83 5.83 -12.38
CA PHE A 16 -2.53 4.57 -12.16
C PHE A 16 -3.45 4.66 -10.95
N LEU A 17 -4.55 3.92 -11.00
CA LEU A 17 -5.48 3.77 -9.89
C LEU A 17 -4.97 2.67 -8.96
N GLU A 18 -4.63 3.03 -7.73
CA GLU A 18 -4.23 2.07 -6.70
C GLU A 18 -5.45 1.24 -6.28
N HIS A 19 -5.56 0.02 -6.81
CA HIS A 19 -6.69 -0.89 -6.57
C HIS A 19 -6.31 -2.12 -5.72
N SER A 20 -5.03 -2.26 -5.37
CA SER A 20 -4.55 -3.33 -4.51
C SER A 20 -5.08 -3.15 -3.08
N ARG A 21 -5.68 -4.20 -2.51
CA ARG A 21 -6.05 -4.27 -1.09
C ARG A 21 -5.13 -5.25 -0.39
N ILE A 22 -4.25 -4.70 0.44
CA ILE A 22 -3.21 -5.46 1.16
C ILE A 22 -3.39 -5.19 2.66
N PHE A 23 -3.48 -6.26 3.45
CA PHE A 23 -3.48 -6.15 4.91
C PHE A 23 -2.19 -6.74 5.45
N TYR A 24 -1.48 -5.96 6.26
CA TYR A 24 -0.24 -6.36 6.92
C TYR A 24 -0.42 -6.28 8.43
N PHE A 25 -0.07 -7.37 9.10
CA PHE A 25 -0.10 -7.44 10.56
C PHE A 25 1.28 -7.83 11.07
N HIS A 26 1.82 -7.01 11.97
CA HIS A 26 3.04 -7.29 12.70
C HIS A 26 2.66 -7.88 14.07
N ARG A 27 2.62 -9.21 14.16
CA ARG A 27 2.27 -9.96 15.38
C ARG A 27 3.52 -10.31 16.18
N ASP A 28 4.01 -9.38 16.99
CA ASP A 28 5.17 -9.58 17.87
C ASP A 28 6.39 -10.18 17.15
N GLY A 29 6.73 -9.62 15.98
CA GLY A 29 7.82 -10.14 15.15
C GLY A 29 7.38 -11.07 14.01
N LYS A 30 6.17 -11.64 14.07
CA LYS A 30 5.62 -12.48 12.99
C LYS A 30 4.79 -11.64 12.01
N GLU A 31 5.19 -11.65 10.74
CA GLU A 31 4.51 -10.90 9.69
C GLU A 31 3.46 -11.76 8.97
N ASP A 32 2.21 -11.34 9.02
CA ASP A 32 1.15 -11.89 8.16
C ASP A 32 0.71 -10.87 7.12
N VAL A 33 0.58 -11.34 5.88
CA VAL A 33 0.19 -10.54 4.73
C VAL A 33 -0.98 -11.22 4.07
N TYR A 34 -2.01 -10.44 3.79
CA TYR A 34 -3.21 -10.88 3.09
C TYR A 34 -3.46 -9.99 1.88
N LEU A 35 -3.96 -10.61 0.82
CA LEU A 35 -4.54 -9.91 -0.32
C LEU A 35 -6.06 -10.09 -0.27
N ALA A 36 -6.78 -9.04 -0.64
CA ALA A 36 -8.23 -9.03 -0.61
C ALA A 36 -8.83 -8.50 -1.90
N SER A 37 -10.03 -8.99 -2.19
CA SER A 37 -10.87 -8.48 -3.29
C SER A 37 -11.53 -7.15 -2.94
N ALA A 38 -11.80 -6.89 -1.65
CA ALA A 38 -12.50 -5.71 -1.18
C ALA A 38 -11.82 -4.95 -0.03
N ASP A 39 -12.22 -3.69 0.12
CA ASP A 39 -11.82 -2.79 1.20
C ASP A 39 -12.84 -2.81 2.36
N TRP A 40 -12.56 -2.05 3.41
CA TRP A 40 -13.36 -2.00 4.64
C TRP A 40 -14.55 -1.05 4.55
N MET A 41 -15.49 -1.34 3.66
CA MET A 41 -16.78 -0.68 3.60
C MET A 41 -17.90 -1.67 3.93
N ASP A 42 -18.92 -1.22 4.67
CA ASP A 42 -20.03 -2.07 5.15
C ASP A 42 -20.66 -2.94 4.06
N ARG A 43 -20.81 -2.38 2.86
CA ARG A 43 -21.36 -3.12 1.71
C ARG A 43 -20.53 -4.34 1.32
N ASN A 44 -19.22 -4.31 1.52
CA ASN A 44 -18.32 -5.41 1.20
C ASN A 44 -18.34 -6.47 2.30
N PHE A 45 -18.57 -6.09 3.56
CA PHE A 45 -18.67 -7.04 4.67
C PHE A 45 -20.01 -7.77 4.73
N PHE A 46 -21.11 -7.06 4.45
CA PHE A 46 -22.46 -7.59 4.76
C PHE A 46 -23.33 -7.84 3.54
N ARG A 47 -22.98 -7.32 2.37
CA ARG A 47 -23.85 -7.36 1.18
C ARG A 47 -23.18 -7.98 -0.06
N ARG A 48 -21.90 -8.33 0.04
CA ARG A 48 -21.13 -8.92 -1.06
C ARG A 48 -20.40 -10.16 -0.58
N ILE A 49 -20.16 -11.07 -1.51
CA ILE A 49 -19.27 -12.21 -1.30
C ILE A 49 -17.88 -11.73 -1.70
N GLU A 50 -16.99 -11.67 -0.73
CA GLU A 50 -15.62 -11.20 -0.91
C GLU A 50 -14.64 -12.27 -0.43
N THR A 51 -13.45 -12.28 -1.00
CA THR A 51 -12.34 -13.16 -0.63
C THR A 51 -11.17 -12.38 -0.05
N CYS A 52 -10.54 -12.96 0.97
CA CYS A 52 -9.31 -12.48 1.59
C CYS A 52 -8.46 -13.72 1.91
N PHE A 53 -7.21 -13.76 1.44
CA PHE A 53 -6.37 -14.95 1.58
C PHE A 53 -4.94 -14.59 2.01
N PRO A 54 -4.31 -15.46 2.83
CA PRO A 54 -2.95 -15.23 3.31
C PRO A 54 -1.92 -15.55 2.23
N ILE A 55 -0.80 -14.82 2.24
CA ILE A 55 0.40 -15.15 1.46
C ILE A 55 1.34 -15.98 2.34
N LEU A 56 1.38 -17.29 2.09
CA LEU A 56 2.16 -18.24 2.88
C LEU A 56 3.61 -18.34 2.42
N ASP A 57 3.86 -18.25 1.10
CA ASP A 57 5.21 -18.31 0.54
C ASP A 57 6.02 -17.07 0.92
N LYS A 58 7.24 -17.28 1.42
CA LYS A 58 8.09 -16.19 1.92
C LYS A 58 8.56 -15.25 0.80
N LYS A 59 8.83 -15.76 -0.40
CA LYS A 59 9.28 -14.93 -1.54
C LYS A 59 8.14 -14.06 -2.04
N LEU A 60 6.94 -14.64 -2.20
CA LEU A 60 5.74 -13.89 -2.58
C LEU A 60 5.36 -12.85 -1.52
N LYS A 61 5.43 -13.21 -0.23
CA LYS A 61 5.19 -12.26 0.88
C LYS A 61 6.13 -11.07 0.79
N LYS A 62 7.43 -11.31 0.61
CA LYS A 62 8.43 -10.24 0.46
C LYS A 62 8.12 -9.36 -0.76
N ARG A 63 7.77 -9.96 -1.88
CA ARG A 63 7.39 -9.23 -3.11
C ARG A 63 6.20 -8.30 -2.88
N VAL A 64 5.12 -8.81 -2.28
CA VAL A 64 3.93 -8.02 -1.93
C VAL A 64 4.27 -6.88 -0.97
N LEU A 65 5.13 -7.11 0.03
CA LEU A 65 5.57 -6.06 0.93
C LEU A 65 6.37 -4.97 0.23
N ASP A 66 7.34 -5.35 -0.60
CA ASP A 66 8.24 -4.41 -1.26
C ASP A 66 7.52 -3.60 -2.35
N GLU A 67 6.79 -4.29 -3.24
CA GLU A 67 6.11 -3.70 -4.40
C GLU A 67 4.75 -3.09 -4.04
N GLY A 68 4.04 -3.64 -3.05
CA GLY A 68 2.67 -3.24 -2.71
C GLY A 68 2.56 -2.28 -1.53
N LEU A 69 3.50 -2.28 -0.57
CA LEU A 69 3.41 -1.44 0.63
C LEU A 69 4.59 -0.50 0.80
N LYS A 70 5.83 -1.01 0.86
CA LYS A 70 7.01 -0.21 1.22
C LYS A 70 7.25 0.92 0.24
N ILE A 71 7.20 0.66 -1.07
CA ILE A 71 7.41 1.70 -2.07
C ILE A 71 6.35 2.81 -1.99
N ASN A 72 5.09 2.44 -1.71
CA ASN A 72 3.98 3.38 -1.55
C ASN A 72 4.14 4.24 -0.28
N LEU A 73 4.66 3.66 0.81
CA LEU A 73 4.97 4.42 2.03
C LEU A 73 6.17 5.37 1.86
N GLN A 74 7.12 5.01 1.00
CA GLN A 74 8.29 5.83 0.68
C GLN A 74 7.99 6.98 -0.27
N ASP A 75 6.90 6.90 -1.05
CA ASP A 75 6.51 7.94 -2.00
C ASP A 75 6.49 9.33 -1.35
N ASN A 76 7.14 10.29 -2.02
CA ASN A 76 7.22 11.69 -1.62
C ASN A 76 6.96 12.66 -2.77
N MET A 77 6.42 12.15 -3.89
CA MET A 77 6.09 12.94 -5.08
C MET A 77 4.58 13.03 -5.31
N GLN A 78 3.86 11.93 -5.07
CA GLN A 78 2.42 11.79 -5.31
C GLN A 78 1.62 11.47 -4.04
N ALA A 79 2.29 11.27 -2.90
CA ALA A 79 1.65 11.04 -1.63
C ALA A 79 1.05 12.31 -1.00
N TRP A 80 -0.15 12.16 -0.47
CA TRP A 80 -0.86 13.09 0.40
C TRP A 80 -1.01 12.47 1.78
N GLU A 81 -0.90 13.29 2.82
CA GLU A 81 -1.10 12.87 4.21
C GLU A 81 -2.23 13.69 4.82
N MET A 82 -3.10 13.03 5.58
CA MET A 82 -4.16 13.70 6.33
C MET A 82 -3.61 14.10 7.70
N ASP A 83 -3.80 15.36 8.08
CA ASP A 83 -3.47 15.82 9.43
C ASP A 83 -4.56 15.47 10.45
N LEU A 84 -4.31 15.80 11.73
CA LEU A 84 -5.23 15.52 12.83
C LEU A 84 -6.58 16.25 12.72
N ASN A 85 -6.67 17.28 11.88
CA ASN A 85 -7.87 18.05 11.65
C ASN A 85 -8.62 17.59 10.39
N GLY A 86 -8.12 16.55 9.70
CA GLY A 86 -8.71 16.02 8.48
C GLY A 86 -8.29 16.75 7.20
N PHE A 87 -7.36 17.70 7.28
CA PHE A 87 -6.86 18.39 6.08
C PHE A 87 -5.78 17.57 5.38
N TRP A 88 -5.82 17.60 4.05
CA TRP A 88 -4.88 16.88 3.21
C TRP A 88 -3.71 17.78 2.78
N HIS A 89 -2.50 17.29 3.03
CA HIS A 89 -1.27 17.98 2.67
C HIS A 89 -0.45 17.11 1.73
N ARG A 90 -0.06 17.66 0.59
CA ARG A 90 0.85 16.97 -0.31
C ARG A 90 2.23 16.88 0.34
N LYS A 91 2.79 15.67 0.41
CA LYS A 91 4.14 15.45 0.91
C LYS A 91 5.12 16.16 -0.02
N ARG A 92 5.81 17.18 0.47
CA ARG A 92 6.86 17.88 -0.29
C ARG A 92 8.21 17.25 0.07
N SER A 93 8.98 16.81 -0.92
CA SER A 93 10.38 16.46 -0.69
C SER A 93 11.19 17.73 -0.43
N ALA A 94 11.40 18.06 0.84
CA ALA A 94 12.24 19.21 1.19
C ALA A 94 13.74 18.86 1.17
N ARG A 95 14.12 17.60 1.44
CA ARG A 95 15.52 17.17 1.62
C ARG A 95 15.83 15.70 1.24
N GLY A 96 14.97 15.02 0.48
CA GLY A 96 15.14 13.61 0.13
C GLY A 96 15.24 13.34 -1.37
N LYS A 97 15.81 12.19 -1.75
CA LYS A 97 15.72 11.70 -3.13
C LYS A 97 14.23 11.63 -3.54
N PRO A 98 13.84 12.19 -4.69
CA PRO A 98 12.48 12.05 -5.20
C PRO A 98 12.15 10.57 -5.43
N VAL A 99 11.03 10.12 -4.87
CA VAL A 99 10.51 8.76 -5.02
C VAL A 99 9.05 8.85 -5.46
N SER A 100 8.78 8.32 -6.65
CA SER A 100 7.45 8.07 -7.19
C SER A 100 7.25 6.57 -7.25
N ALA A 101 6.27 6.04 -6.50
CA ALA A 101 6.04 4.60 -6.43
C ALA A 101 5.68 4.01 -7.79
N GLN A 102 4.76 4.67 -8.50
CA GLN A 102 4.32 4.22 -9.83
C GLN A 102 5.45 4.23 -10.86
N ALA A 103 6.35 5.22 -10.82
CA ALA A 103 7.49 5.27 -11.74
C ALA A 103 8.53 4.20 -11.41
N ALA A 104 8.82 3.98 -10.12
CA ALA A 104 9.75 2.96 -9.67
C ALA A 104 9.26 1.55 -10.02
N LEU A 105 7.98 1.27 -9.78
CA LEU A 105 7.35 -0.01 -10.13
C LEU A 105 7.32 -0.24 -11.64
N LEU A 106 6.98 0.78 -12.44
CA LEU A 106 7.00 0.67 -13.89
C LEU A 106 8.40 0.30 -14.41
N ALA A 107 9.44 0.97 -13.91
CA ALA A 107 10.82 0.68 -14.32
C ALA A 107 11.25 -0.74 -13.90
N LEU A 108 10.95 -1.14 -12.67
CA LEU A 108 11.26 -2.47 -12.15
C LEU A 108 10.61 -3.57 -13.01
N LEU A 109 9.30 -3.46 -13.24
CA LEU A 109 8.52 -4.49 -13.93
C LEU A 109 8.77 -4.51 -15.44
N ALA A 110 9.07 -3.37 -16.07
CA ALA A 110 9.44 -3.32 -17.48
C ALA A 110 10.82 -3.93 -17.76
N SER A 111 11.72 -3.95 -16.76
CA SER A 111 13.06 -4.53 -16.87
C SER A 111 13.10 -6.05 -16.65
N THR A 112 12.00 -6.64 -16.16
CA THR A 112 11.91 -8.08 -15.92
C THR A 112 11.29 -8.74 -17.16
N PRO A 113 11.99 -9.61 -17.90
CA PRO A 113 11.38 -10.31 -19.02
C PRO A 113 10.18 -11.14 -18.54
N PRO A 114 9.10 -11.27 -19.33
CA PRO A 114 7.97 -12.11 -18.97
C PRO A 114 8.48 -13.53 -18.67
N GLN A 115 8.17 -14.07 -17.50
CA GLN A 115 8.30 -15.50 -17.30
C GLN A 115 7.22 -16.16 -18.16
N GLU A 116 7.64 -16.81 -19.25
CA GLU A 116 6.76 -17.68 -20.02
C GLU A 116 6.14 -18.72 -19.08
N GLN A 117 4.81 -18.84 -19.14
CA GLN A 117 4.04 -19.90 -18.48
C GLN A 117 4.11 -21.17 -19.32
#